data_AF-A0A932SUF5-F1
#
_entry.id   AF-A0A932SUF5-F1
#
_cell.length_a   1.000
_cell.length_b   1.000
_cell.length_c   1.000
_cell.angle_alpha   90.00
_cell.angle_beta   90.00
_cell.angle_gamma   90.00
#
_symmetry.space_group_name_H-M   'P 1'
#
loop_
_entity.id
_entity.type
_entity.pdbx_description
1 polymer ?
#
loop_
_entity_poly.entity_id
_entity_poly.type
_entity_poly.pdbx_seq_one_letter_code
_entity_poly.pdbx_strand_id
1 'polypeptide(L)'
;MIPDLPTEPHRVAYSAWIAAVFGWDGVLPLVVLALPTLLMGAFPGNFWVMELTTVILPVAAVILRGAIGWRAIARNHCSESFRRVQQNAFVFAVGMLFLFDVTTVLMQVLKKGALVWGPENLTALVVGAPVYLTLMSIAMYPGRSRIVADARPAAHDHDDDSMLD
;
A
#
# COMPACT_ATOMS: atom_id res chain seq x y z
N MET A 1 34.63 -13.31 -28.13
CA MET A 1 34.20 -14.19 -27.01
C MET A 1 34.08 -13.30 -25.81
N ILE A 2 32.86 -12.91 -25.42
CA ILE A 2 32.62 -12.03 -24.27
C ILE A 2 32.58 -12.95 -23.05
N PRO A 3 33.44 -12.77 -22.03
CA PRO A 3 33.40 -13.59 -20.83
C PRO A 3 32.05 -13.39 -20.12
N ASP A 4 31.39 -14.50 -19.80
CA ASP A 4 30.15 -14.51 -19.03
C ASP A 4 30.40 -13.84 -17.67
N LEU A 5 29.89 -12.62 -17.50
CA LEU A 5 29.88 -11.93 -16.22
C LEU A 5 29.08 -12.77 -15.20
N PRO A 6 29.53 -12.86 -13.94
CA PRO A 6 28.84 -13.61 -12.91
C PRO A 6 27.41 -13.12 -12.78
N THR A 7 26.46 -14.04 -12.98
CA THR A 7 25.03 -13.77 -12.82
C THR A 7 24.74 -13.56 -11.35
N GLU A 8 24.66 -12.30 -10.92
CA GLU A 8 24.32 -12.00 -9.53
C GLU A 8 22.95 -12.62 -9.16
N PRO A 9 22.85 -13.20 -7.95
CA PRO A 9 21.63 -13.86 -7.53
C PRO A 9 20.49 -12.85 -7.38
N HIS A 10 19.47 -12.99 -8.24
CA HIS A 10 18.19 -12.29 -8.11
C HIS A 10 17.55 -12.57 -6.75
N ARG A 11 17.62 -11.62 -5.80
CA ARG A 11 16.86 -11.67 -4.55
C ARG A 11 15.67 -10.73 -4.63
N VAL A 12 14.48 -11.29 -4.40
CA VAL A 12 13.25 -10.50 -4.25
C VAL A 12 13.24 -9.96 -2.81
N ALA A 13 13.09 -8.65 -2.65
CA ALA A 13 12.97 -8.00 -1.33
C ALA A 13 11.57 -8.24 -0.73
N TYR A 14 11.25 -9.50 -0.42
CA TYR A 14 9.93 -9.91 0.08
C TYR A 14 9.55 -9.18 1.37
N SER A 15 10.51 -8.93 2.27
CA SER A 15 10.26 -8.24 3.54
C SER A 15 9.81 -6.80 3.35
N ALA A 16 10.47 -6.04 2.47
CA ALA A 16 10.09 -4.67 2.15
C ALA A 16 8.70 -4.59 1.47
N TRP A 17 8.40 -5.57 0.61
CA TRP A 17 7.10 -5.66 -0.04
C TRP A 17 5.98 -5.99 0.96
N ILE A 18 6.15 -7.00 1.81
CA ILE A 18 5.16 -7.35 2.85
C ILE A 18 4.98 -6.18 3.81
N ALA A 19 6.07 -5.54 4.25
CA ALA A 19 6.00 -4.37 5.14
C ALA A 19 5.25 -3.20 4.48
N ALA A 20 5.45 -2.97 3.17
CA ALA A 20 4.71 -1.98 2.43
C ALA A 20 3.21 -2.32 2.36
N VAL A 21 2.85 -3.56 2.02
CA VAL A 21 1.43 -4.00 1.95
C VAL A 21 0.77 -3.88 3.32
N PHE A 22 1.37 -4.41 4.40
CA PHE A 22 0.75 -4.34 5.73
C PHE A 22 0.76 -2.93 6.33
N GLY A 23 1.87 -2.20 6.16
CA GLY A 23 2.01 -0.87 6.74
C GLY A 23 1.12 0.15 6.05
N TRP A 24 1.08 0.16 4.71
CA TRP A 24 0.30 1.12 3.97
C TRP A 24 -1.17 0.68 3.80
N ASP A 25 -1.41 -0.52 3.29
CA ASP A 25 -2.78 -0.98 2.99
C ASP A 25 -3.52 -1.52 4.22
N GLY A 26 -2.82 -1.91 5.29
CA GLY A 26 -3.43 -2.33 6.55
C GLY A 26 -3.76 -1.17 7.49
N VAL A 27 -2.86 -0.17 7.60
CA VAL A 27 -3.06 0.95 8.54
C VAL A 27 -4.05 1.97 8.01
N LEU A 28 -4.01 2.28 6.71
CA LEU A 28 -4.84 3.36 6.18
C LEU A 28 -6.35 3.11 6.29
N PRO A 29 -6.90 1.91 5.98
CA PRO A 29 -8.32 1.64 6.22
C PRO A 29 -8.69 1.79 7.70
N LEU A 30 -7.81 1.38 8.63
CA LEU A 30 -8.04 1.56 10.06
C LEU A 30 -8.07 3.04 10.46
N VAL A 31 -7.19 3.86 9.88
CA VAL A 31 -7.20 5.32 10.07
C VAL A 31 -8.49 5.91 9.52
N VAL A 32 -8.89 5.53 8.30
CA VAL A 32 -10.14 6.00 7.67
C VAL A 32 -11.37 5.63 8.52
N LEU A 33 -11.36 4.44 9.13
CA LEU A 33 -12.43 3.96 10.00
C LEU A 33 -12.45 4.66 11.38
N ALA A 34 -11.27 4.89 11.97
CA ALA A 34 -11.14 5.46 13.31
C ALA A 34 -11.34 6.98 13.33
N LEU A 35 -10.91 7.69 12.27
CA LEU A 35 -10.89 9.15 12.25
C LEU A 35 -12.28 9.79 12.48
N PRO A 36 -13.38 9.34 11.84
CA PRO A 36 -14.71 9.90 12.10
C PRO A 36 -15.11 9.75 13.57
N THR A 37 -14.81 8.61 14.18
CA THR A 37 -15.12 8.34 15.59
C THR A 37 -14.32 9.25 16.53
N LEU A 38 -13.03 9.45 16.24
CA LEU A 38 -12.18 10.37 17.00
C LEU A 38 -12.63 11.83 16.84
N LEU A 39 -13.02 12.24 15.64
CA LEU A 39 -13.52 13.59 15.37
C LEU A 39 -14.88 13.85 16.05
N MET A 40 -15.76 12.85 16.11
CA MET A 40 -17.01 12.93 16.88
C MET A 40 -16.75 13.20 18.37
N GLY A 41 -15.72 12.56 18.94
CA GLY A 41 -15.30 12.80 20.32
C GLY A 41 -14.66 14.17 20.53
N ALA A 42 -13.86 14.64 19.58
CA ALA A 42 -13.13 15.91 19.69
C ALA A 42 -13.99 17.16 19.41
N PHE A 43 -14.96 17.07 18.50
CA PHE A 43 -15.81 18.20 18.06
C PHE A 43 -17.30 17.87 18.19
N PRO A 44 -17.81 17.66 19.42
CA PRO A 44 -19.23 17.36 19.62
C PRO A 44 -20.09 18.51 19.10
N GLY A 45 -21.01 18.21 18.17
CA GLY A 45 -22.00 19.16 17.66
C GLY A 45 -21.64 19.87 16.34
N ASN A 46 -20.45 19.65 15.77
CA ASN A 46 -20.11 20.22 14.46
C ASN A 46 -20.40 19.24 13.31
N PHE A 47 -21.64 19.30 12.80
CA PHE A 47 -22.11 18.44 11.70
C PHE A 47 -21.27 18.59 10.43
N TRP A 48 -20.83 19.81 10.12
CA TRP A 48 -20.03 20.10 8.93
C TRP A 48 -18.70 19.37 8.91
N VAL A 49 -18.00 19.31 10.05
CA VAL A 49 -16.71 18.60 10.14
C VAL A 49 -16.90 17.11 9.91
N MET A 50 -17.99 16.54 10.44
CA MET A 50 -18.33 15.13 10.22
C MET A 50 -18.61 14.85 8.75
N GLU A 51 -19.52 15.60 8.14
CA GLU A 51 -19.92 15.40 6.75
C GLU A 51 -18.73 15.55 5.79
N LEU A 52 -17.94 16.62 5.98
CA LEU A 52 -16.78 16.91 5.15
C LEU A 52 -15.73 15.80 5.26
N THR A 53 -15.46 15.31 6.47
CA THR A 53 -14.47 14.25 6.69
C THR A 53 -14.95 12.92 6.15
N THR A 54 -16.25 12.60 6.25
CA THR A 54 -16.80 11.38 5.65
C THR A 54 -16.73 11.33 4.13
N VAL A 55 -16.73 12.47 3.44
CA VAL A 55 -16.59 12.51 1.97
C VAL A 55 -15.14 12.62 1.55
N ILE A 56 -14.38 13.53 2.15
CA ILE A 56 -13.01 13.82 1.74
C ILE A 56 -12.07 12.67 2.08
N LEU A 57 -12.26 12.00 3.22
CA LEU A 57 -11.30 11.02 3.71
C LEU A 57 -11.23 9.77 2.81
N PRO A 58 -12.34 9.12 2.39
CA PRO A 58 -12.29 8.02 1.43
C PRO A 58 -11.70 8.42 0.07
N VAL A 59 -12.02 9.63 -0.41
CA VAL A 59 -11.51 10.13 -1.70
C VAL A 59 -9.99 10.33 -1.63
N ALA A 60 -9.50 11.01 -0.58
CA ALA A 60 -8.08 11.22 -0.36
C ALA A 60 -7.33 9.89 -0.20
N ALA A 61 -7.91 8.95 0.55
CA ALA A 61 -7.38 7.60 0.73
C ALA A 61 -7.20 6.86 -0.59
N VAL A 62 -8.22 6.88 -1.46
CA VAL A 62 -8.16 6.25 -2.79
C VAL A 62 -7.16 6.93 -3.71
N ILE A 63 -7.10 8.26 -3.74
CA ILE A 63 -6.13 8.98 -4.56
C ILE A 63 -4.71 8.62 -4.13
N LEU A 64 -4.44 8.60 -2.83
CA LEU A 64 -3.12 8.32 -2.30
C LEU A 64 -2.71 6.86 -2.58
N ARG A 65 -3.63 5.90 -2.42
CA ARG A 65 -3.41 4.50 -2.80
C ARG A 65 -3.16 4.36 -4.29
N GLY A 66 -3.99 5.02 -5.11
CA GLY A 66 -3.85 5.12 -6.56
C GLY A 66 -2.46 5.58 -6.97
N ALA A 67 -2.02 6.73 -6.44
CA ALA A 67 -0.73 7.31 -6.77
C ALA A 67 0.46 6.43 -6.35
N ILE A 68 0.42 5.86 -5.14
CA ILE A 68 1.50 5.01 -4.63
C ILE A 68 1.55 3.68 -5.38
N GLY A 69 0.42 3.00 -5.53
CA GLY A 69 0.33 1.72 -6.21
C GLY A 69 0.66 1.83 -7.70
N TRP A 70 0.23 2.91 -8.36
CA TRP A 70 0.60 3.16 -9.75
C TRP A 70 2.10 3.40 -9.92
N ARG A 71 2.73 4.16 -9.01
CA ARG A 71 4.19 4.34 -9.01
C ARG A 71 4.93 3.02 -8.77
N ALA A 72 4.41 2.16 -7.90
CA ALA A 72 4.98 0.84 -7.65
C ALA A 72 4.91 -0.05 -8.90
N ILE A 73 3.75 -0.11 -9.58
CA ILE A 73 3.56 -0.88 -10.80
C ILE A 73 4.41 -0.31 -11.95
N ALA A 74 4.52 1.01 -12.07
CA ALA A 74 5.32 1.66 -13.10
C ALA A 74 6.83 1.36 -12.96
N ARG A 75 7.30 1.14 -11.74
CA ARG A 75 8.71 0.80 -11.43
C ARG A 75 9.00 -0.71 -11.51
N ASN A 76 7.98 -1.55 -11.69
CA ASN A 76 8.15 -3.00 -11.81
C ASN A 76 8.73 -3.39 -13.17
N HIS A 77 9.76 -4.24 -13.15
CA HIS A 77 10.41 -4.79 -14.36
C HIS A 77 9.71 -6.06 -14.86
N CYS A 78 8.38 -6.10 -14.78
CA CYS A 78 7.60 -7.24 -15.27
C CYS A 78 7.37 -7.17 -16.79
N SER A 79 7.10 -8.33 -17.41
CA SER A 79 6.69 -8.39 -18.81
C SER A 79 5.41 -7.58 -19.05
N GLU A 80 5.21 -7.06 -20.27
CA GLU A 80 4.04 -6.22 -20.57
C GLU A 80 2.69 -6.90 -20.30
N SER A 81 2.62 -8.21 -20.58
CA SER A 81 1.42 -9.01 -20.32
C SER A 81 1.10 -9.09 -18.83
N PHE A 82 2.12 -9.31 -17.99
CA PHE A 82 1.94 -9.37 -16.54
C PHE A 82 1.63 -7.98 -15.96
N ARG A 83 2.23 -6.92 -16.50
CA ARG A 83 1.93 -5.54 -16.11
C ARG A 83 0.46 -5.17 -16.33
N ARG A 84 -0.17 -5.61 -17.43
CA ARG A 84 -1.61 -5.41 -17.66
C ARG A 84 -2.48 -6.14 -16.63
N VAL A 85 -2.11 -7.36 -16.27
CA VAL A 85 -2.80 -8.12 -15.21
C VAL A 85 -2.67 -7.40 -13.86
N GLN A 86 -1.47 -6.91 -13.52
CA GLN A 86 -1.25 -6.13 -12.29
C GLN A 86 -2.08 -4.85 -12.26
N GLN A 87 -2.14 -4.10 -13.37
CA GLN A 87 -2.95 -2.89 -13.49
C GLN A 87 -4.45 -3.17 -13.32
N ASN A 88 -4.97 -4.21 -13.98
CA ASN A 88 -6.38 -4.58 -13.86
C ASN A 88 -6.72 -5.05 -12.44
N ALA A 89 -5.87 -5.89 -11.84
CA ALA A 89 -6.01 -6.34 -10.46
C ALA A 89 -5.97 -5.17 -9.47
N PHE A 90 -5.08 -4.20 -9.69
CA PHE A 90 -4.97 -3.00 -8.87
C PHE A 90 -6.21 -2.12 -8.98
N VAL A 91 -6.69 -1.83 -10.19
CA VAL A 91 -7.92 -1.03 -10.40
C VAL A 91 -9.11 -1.72 -9.74
N PHE A 92 -9.22 -3.05 -9.87
CA PHE A 92 -10.29 -3.81 -9.23
C PHE A 92 -10.19 -3.76 -7.70
N ALA A 93 -8.99 -3.96 -7.13
CA ALA A 93 -8.78 -3.92 -5.69
C ALA A 93 -9.06 -2.53 -5.09
N VAL A 94 -8.56 -1.46 -5.73
CA VAL A 94 -8.83 -0.08 -5.31
C VAL A 94 -10.31 0.26 -5.45
N GLY A 95 -10.97 -0.20 -6.52
CA GLY A 95 -12.41 -0.02 -6.72
C GLY A 95 -13.26 -0.70 -5.64
N MET A 96 -12.95 -1.96 -5.31
CA MET A 96 -13.63 -2.66 -4.21
C MET A 96 -13.40 -1.97 -2.86
N LEU A 97 -12.18 -1.52 -2.59
CA LEU A 97 -11.86 -0.83 -1.35
C LEU A 97 -12.56 0.53 -1.27
N PHE A 98 -12.67 1.27 -2.36
CA PHE A 98 -13.44 2.50 -2.40
C PHE A 98 -14.91 2.27 -2.08
N LEU A 99 -15.53 1.25 -2.68
CA LEU A 99 -16.90 0.87 -2.36
C LEU A 99 -17.05 0.48 -0.89
N PHE A 100 -16.07 -0.25 -0.34
CA PHE A 100 -16.04 -0.61 1.07
C PHE A 100 -15.92 0.62 1.99
N ASP A 101 -14.98 1.53 1.70
CA ASP A 101 -14.77 2.76 2.46
C ASP A 101 -16.04 3.64 2.44
N VAL A 102 -16.65 3.84 1.25
CA VAL A 102 -17.88 4.64 1.09
C VAL A 102 -19.06 4.00 1.81
N THR A 103 -19.29 2.70 1.64
CA THR A 103 -20.43 2.01 2.30
C THR A 103 -20.27 2.00 3.81
N THR A 104 -19.06 1.79 4.32
CA THR A 104 -18.78 1.79 5.76
C THR A 104 -19.02 3.17 6.36
N VAL A 105 -18.49 4.21 5.71
CA VAL A 105 -18.66 5.59 6.15
C VAL A 105 -20.12 6.04 6.06
N LEU A 106 -20.82 5.72 4.97
CA LEU A 106 -22.24 6.01 4.81
C LEU A 106 -23.08 5.35 5.90
N MET A 107 -22.79 4.08 6.22
CA MET A 107 -23.46 3.36 7.30
C MET A 107 -23.19 3.98 8.68
N GLN A 108 -21.98 4.49 8.93
CA GLN A 108 -21.65 5.20 10.17
C GLN A 108 -22.51 6.46 10.36
N VAL A 109 -22.66 7.25 9.29
CA VAL A 109 -23.46 8.49 9.29
C VAL A 109 -24.94 8.17 9.47
N LEU A 110 -25.48 7.21 8.71
CA LEU A 110 -26.90 6.87 8.73
C LEU A 110 -27.36 6.27 10.06
N LYS A 111 -26.51 5.44 10.72
CA LYS A 111 -26.88 4.74 11.96
C LYS A 111 -26.23 5.31 13.22
N LYS A 112 -25.84 6.60 13.22
CA LYS A 112 -25.26 7.31 14.38
C LYS A 112 -24.15 6.51 15.09
N GLY A 113 -23.21 5.94 14.33
CA GLY A 113 -22.02 5.30 14.89
C GLY A 113 -22.19 3.94 15.60
N ALA A 114 -23.42 3.45 15.84
CA ALA A 114 -23.64 2.18 16.54
C ALA A 114 -23.27 0.92 15.72
N LEU A 115 -23.10 1.07 14.39
CA LEU A 115 -23.04 -0.07 13.48
C LEU A 115 -21.65 -0.68 13.31
N VAL A 116 -20.55 0.06 13.53
CA VAL A 116 -19.19 -0.43 13.22
C VAL A 116 -18.85 -1.70 14.03
N TRP A 117 -19.42 -1.84 15.22
CA TRP A 117 -19.19 -2.97 16.12
C TRP A 117 -20.31 -4.00 16.11
N GLY A 118 -21.26 -3.89 15.17
CA GLY A 118 -22.30 -4.90 14.99
C GLY A 118 -21.72 -6.21 14.42
N PRO A 119 -22.24 -7.39 14.81
CA PRO A 119 -21.72 -8.68 14.37
C PRO A 119 -21.77 -8.87 12.84
N GLU A 120 -22.76 -8.28 12.18
CA GLU A 120 -22.92 -8.36 10.72
C GLU A 120 -21.81 -7.58 9.98
N ASN A 121 -21.44 -6.41 10.49
CA ASN A 121 -20.37 -5.59 9.93
C ASN A 121 -18.99 -6.14 10.24
N LEU A 122 -18.81 -6.75 11.42
CA LEU A 122 -17.59 -7.43 11.77
C LEU A 122 -17.33 -8.60 10.79
N THR A 123 -18.37 -9.31 10.38
CA THR A 123 -18.25 -10.39 9.39
C THR A 123 -17.77 -9.85 8.04
N ALA A 124 -18.35 -8.74 7.56
CA ALA A 124 -17.92 -8.09 6.33
C ALA A 124 -16.46 -7.62 6.39
N LEU A 125 -16.01 -7.11 7.55
CA LEU A 125 -14.61 -6.72 7.77
C LEU A 125 -13.68 -7.96 7.77
N VAL A 126 -14.03 -8.99 8.53
CA VAL A 126 -13.23 -10.21 8.71
C VAL A 126 -13.11 -11.01 7.40
N VAL A 127 -14.14 -11.01 6.55
CA VAL A 127 -14.10 -11.70 5.25
C VAL A 127 -13.56 -10.78 4.15
N GLY A 128 -13.97 -9.52 4.14
CA GLY A 128 -13.58 -8.56 3.10
C GLY A 128 -12.10 -8.18 3.16
N ALA A 129 -11.55 -7.96 4.36
CA ALA A 129 -10.16 -7.57 4.55
C ALA A 129 -9.16 -8.60 3.96
N PRO A 130 -9.23 -9.91 4.24
CA PRO A 130 -8.29 -10.88 3.67
C PRO A 130 -8.46 -11.05 2.16
N VAL A 131 -9.68 -10.96 1.62
CA VAL A 131 -9.90 -11.00 0.16
C VAL A 131 -9.22 -9.81 -0.50
N TYR A 132 -9.44 -8.60 0.05
CA TYR A 132 -8.77 -7.39 -0.41
C TYR A 132 -7.25 -7.50 -0.31
N LEU A 133 -6.72 -7.89 0.85
CA LEU A 133 -5.27 -8.02 1.07
C LEU A 133 -4.63 -9.04 0.12
N THR A 134 -5.34 -10.13 -0.18
CA THR A 134 -4.88 -11.14 -1.14
C THR A 134 -4.80 -10.55 -2.56
N LEU A 135 -5.86 -9.86 -3.00
CA LEU A 135 -5.89 -9.20 -4.30
C LEU A 135 -4.78 -8.15 -4.42
N MET A 136 -4.59 -7.35 -3.37
CA MET A 136 -3.59 -6.29 -3.35
C MET A 136 -2.16 -6.84 -3.30
N SER A 137 -1.94 -7.93 -2.57
CA SER A 137 -0.67 -8.67 -2.56
C SER A 137 -0.32 -9.16 -3.96
N ILE A 138 -1.28 -9.73 -4.68
CA ILE A 138 -1.09 -10.18 -6.08
C ILE A 138 -0.78 -8.97 -6.98
N ALA A 139 -1.53 -7.88 -6.85
CA ALA A 139 -1.36 -6.68 -7.67
C ALA A 139 0.01 -6.02 -7.47
N MET A 140 0.48 -5.94 -6.23
CA MET A 140 1.72 -5.25 -5.85
C MET A 140 2.96 -6.15 -5.85
N TYR A 141 2.85 -7.40 -6.32
CA TYR A 141 3.99 -8.30 -6.36
C TYR A 141 5.16 -7.68 -7.15
N PRO A 142 6.34 -7.48 -6.55
CA PRO A 142 7.42 -6.67 -7.13
C PRO A 142 8.13 -7.34 -8.32
N GLY A 143 7.77 -8.58 -8.68
CA GLY A 143 8.49 -9.35 -9.68
C GLY A 143 9.92 -9.67 -9.24
N ARG A 144 10.74 -10.19 -10.16
CA ARG A 144 12.16 -10.48 -9.91
C ARG A 144 13.01 -9.29 -10.35
N SER A 145 13.47 -8.46 -9.41
CA SER A 145 14.41 -7.35 -9.68
C SER A 145 15.85 -7.84 -9.80
N ARG A 146 16.65 -7.31 -10.74
CA ARG A 146 18.11 -7.51 -10.79
C ARG A 146 18.77 -6.69 -9.68
N ILE A 147 19.74 -7.27 -8.96
CA ILE A 147 20.60 -6.49 -8.06
C ILE A 147 21.41 -5.56 -8.96
N VAL A 148 21.34 -4.26 -8.72
CA VAL A 148 22.34 -3.33 -9.22
C VAL A 148 23.45 -3.34 -8.18
N ALA A 149 24.57 -3.96 -8.50
CA ALA A 149 25.75 -4.16 -7.67
C ALA A 149 26.51 -2.86 -7.34
N ASP A 150 25.86 -1.69 -7.29
CA ASP A 150 26.54 -0.39 -7.19
C ASP A 150 26.56 0.20 -5.76
N ALA A 151 26.41 -0.64 -4.73
CA ALA A 151 26.60 -0.23 -3.34
C ALA A 151 27.75 -0.98 -2.66
N ARG A 152 28.77 -1.37 -3.42
CA ARG A 152 30.12 -1.42 -2.82
C ARG A 152 30.55 0.06 -2.78
N PRO A 153 30.53 0.75 -1.62
CA PRO A 153 31.27 2.00 -1.52
C PRO A 153 32.66 1.65 -2.01
N ALA A 154 33.14 2.36 -3.05
CA ALA A 154 34.50 2.22 -3.50
C ALA A 154 35.33 2.25 -2.22
N ALA A 155 35.90 1.10 -1.86
CA ALA A 155 36.88 1.05 -0.82
C ALA A 155 37.89 2.07 -1.30
N HIS A 156 37.95 3.18 -0.56
CA HIS A 156 38.97 4.17 -0.70
C HIS A 156 40.24 3.34 -0.45
N ASP A 157 40.86 2.84 -1.52
CA ASP A 157 42.25 2.38 -1.50
C ASP A 157 43.02 3.63 -1.11
N HIS A 158 43.14 3.80 0.20
CA HIS A 158 44.17 4.61 0.79
C HIS A 158 45.41 3.75 0.67
N ASP A 159 45.90 3.61 -0.56
CA ASP A 159 47.26 3.14 -0.82
C ASP A 159 48.16 4.13 -0.09
N ASP A 160 48.61 3.67 1.07
CA ASP A 160 49.97 3.76 1.58
C ASP A 160 50.94 4.55 0.67
N ASP A 161 50.88 5.88 0.75
CA ASP A 161 52.02 6.77 0.50
C ASP A 161 53.00 6.72 1.71
N SER A 162 53.29 5.50 2.15
CA SER A 162 54.34 5.18 3.13
C SER A 162 55.48 4.46 2.43
N MET A 163 56.16 5.16 1.52
CA MET A 163 57.58 4.89 1.26
C MET A 163 58.37 6.15 1.59
N LEU A 164 58.58 6.30 2.90
CA LEU A 164 59.84 6.78 3.43
C LEU A 164 60.95 5.87 2.91
N ASP A 165 61.83 6.41 2.06
CA ASP A 165 63.29 6.18 2.05
C ASP A 165 63.97 7.19 1.12
#